data_AF-A0A0F9W8G0-F1
#
_entry.id   AF-A0A0F9W8G0-F1
#
_cell.length_a   1.000
_cell.length_b   1.000
_cell.length_c   1.000
_cell.angle_alpha   90.00
_cell.angle_beta   90.00
_cell.angle_gamma   90.00
#
_symmetry.space_group_name_H-M   'P 1'
#
loop_
_entity.id
_entity.type
_entity.pdbx_description
1 polymer ?
#
loop_
_entity_poly.entity_id
_entity_poly.type
_entity_poly.pdbx_seq_one_letter_code
_entity_poly.pdbx_strand_id
1 'polypeptide(L)'
;MNDIETLYLSENTKKFLFELVEFLREVAQFIVSFKSHFNLRKYNKCNVISNLTLIETIMNEIILKFDSKEIKIFLNQVIQKNDNAEFSDLNVQKVLSEIFYNIEWFEKKFKRYVYYIIRLKNFLKKL
;
A
#
# COMPACT_ATOMS: atom_id res chain seq x y z
N MET A 1 14.60 19.55 6.38
CA MET A 1 14.91 18.32 5.62
C MET A 1 14.57 17.21 6.57
N ASN A 2 13.34 16.68 6.48
CA ASN A 2 12.75 15.79 7.48
C ASN A 2 12.61 14.41 6.86
N ASP A 3 13.72 13.68 6.79
CA ASP A 3 13.74 12.29 6.33
C ASP A 3 13.55 11.34 7.53
N ILE A 4 12.98 10.16 7.32
CA ILE A 4 12.80 9.12 8.34
C ILE A 4 14.15 8.77 8.99
N GLU A 5 15.25 8.80 8.21
CA GLU A 5 16.61 8.60 8.71
C GLU A 5 16.99 9.60 9.80
N THR A 6 16.58 10.86 9.62
CA THR A 6 16.91 11.99 10.49
C THR A 6 16.01 12.10 11.72
N LEU A 7 14.91 11.35 11.79
CA LEU A 7 14.01 11.36 12.94
C LEU A 7 14.62 10.60 14.13
N TYR A 8 14.41 11.12 15.34
CA TYR A 8 14.77 10.42 16.57
C TYR A 8 13.76 9.31 16.89
N LEU A 9 13.87 8.20 16.16
CA LEU A 9 13.08 6.98 16.29
C LEU A 9 13.97 5.80 16.63
N SER A 10 13.41 4.79 17.29
CA SER A 10 14.13 3.53 17.51
C SER A 10 14.49 2.86 16.18
N GLU A 11 15.62 2.16 16.13
CA GLU A 11 16.08 1.41 14.94
C GLU A 11 15.01 0.46 14.40
N ASN A 12 14.30 -0.24 15.31
CA ASN A 12 13.22 -1.14 14.92
C ASN A 12 12.05 -0.40 14.26
N THR A 13 11.70 0.79 14.74
CA THR A 13 10.66 1.63 14.12
C THR A 13 11.09 2.12 12.74
N LYS A 14 12.34 2.59 12.60
CA LYS A 14 12.88 3.02 11.31
C LYS A 14 12.86 1.87 10.31
N LYS A 15 13.36 0.69 10.72
CA LYS A 15 13.37 -0.52 9.90
C LYS A 15 11.98 -0.92 9.42
N PHE A 16 11.00 -0.93 10.32
CA PHE A 16 9.60 -1.22 9.97
C PHE A 16 9.05 -0.23 8.93
N LEU A 17 9.29 1.07 9.10
CA LEU A 17 8.83 2.09 8.16
C LEU A 17 9.48 1.93 6.77
N PHE A 18 10.77 1.61 6.71
CA PHE A 18 11.46 1.35 5.45
C PHE A 18 10.90 0.12 4.74
N GLU A 19 10.77 -1.01 5.44
CA GLU A 19 10.21 -2.25 4.87
C GLU A 19 8.78 -2.04 4.36
N LEU A 20 7.98 -1.23 5.07
CA LEU A 20 6.63 -0.87 4.64
C LEU A 20 6.63 -0.06 3.32
N VAL A 21 7.53 0.92 3.18
CA VAL A 21 7.67 1.72 1.97
C VAL A 21 8.16 0.86 0.79
N GLU A 22 9.10 -0.05 1.03
CA GLU A 22 9.58 -0.98 0.01
C GLU A 22 8.47 -1.91 -0.48
N PHE A 23 7.69 -2.48 0.43
CA PHE A 23 6.52 -3.28 0.09
C PHE A 23 5.53 -2.50 -0.78
N LEU A 24 5.20 -1.27 -0.40
CA LEU A 24 4.32 -0.40 -1.18
C LEU A 24 4.86 -0.13 -2.59
N ARG A 25 6.18 0.08 -2.73
CA ARG A 25 6.85 0.25 -4.02
C ARG A 25 6.71 -1.00 -4.89
N GLU A 26 6.95 -2.18 -4.33
CA GLU A 26 6.83 -3.45 -5.07
C GLU A 26 5.39 -3.69 -5.56
N VAL A 27 4.40 -3.42 -4.73
CA VAL A 27 2.98 -3.53 -5.13
C VAL A 27 2.64 -2.55 -6.25
N ALA A 28 3.14 -1.30 -6.17
CA ALA A 28 2.92 -0.32 -7.23
C ALA A 28 3.59 -0.75 -8.56
N GLN A 29 4.81 -1.28 -8.51
CA GLN A 29 5.52 -1.81 -9.67
C GLN A 29 4.80 -3.02 -10.26
N PHE A 30 4.28 -3.92 -9.44
CA PHE A 30 3.45 -5.04 -9.89
C PHE A 30 2.24 -4.54 -10.69
N ILE A 31 1.51 -3.53 -10.20
CA ILE A 31 0.37 -2.93 -10.91
C ILE A 31 0.79 -2.31 -12.25
N VAL A 32 1.92 -1.59 -12.29
CA VAL A 32 2.43 -0.95 -13.52
C VAL A 32 2.85 -2.01 -14.56
N SER A 33 3.60 -3.01 -14.13
CA SER A 33 3.98 -4.15 -14.97
C SER A 33 2.76 -4.90 -15.47
N PHE A 34 1.69 -4.98 -14.68
CA PHE A 34 0.47 -5.59 -15.15
C PHE A 34 -0.19 -4.81 -16.29
N LYS A 35 -0.18 -3.47 -16.25
CA LYS A 35 -0.73 -2.63 -17.33
C LYS A 35 -0.09 -2.94 -18.69
N SER A 36 1.20 -3.26 -18.74
CA SER A 36 1.89 -3.61 -20.00
C SER A 36 1.52 -5.01 -20.51
N HIS A 37 1.15 -5.94 -19.61
CA HIS A 37 0.63 -7.26 -19.97
C HIS A 37 -0.81 -7.21 -20.53
N PHE A 38 -1.51 -6.09 -20.33
CA PHE A 38 -2.85 -5.84 -20.86
C PHE A 38 -2.87 -5.42 -22.34
N ASN A 39 -1.92 -5.88 -23.15
CA ASN A 39 -1.94 -5.65 -24.59
C ASN A 39 -2.91 -6.64 -25.26
N LEU A 40 -4.20 -6.33 -25.19
CA LEU A 40 -5.35 -7.18 -25.60
C LEU A 40 -5.30 -7.69 -27.05
N ARG A 41 -4.40 -7.17 -27.89
CA ARG A 41 -4.36 -7.48 -29.33
C ARG A 41 -3.97 -8.93 -29.66
N LYS A 42 -3.48 -9.74 -28.70
CA LYS A 42 -3.02 -11.13 -28.96
C LYS A 42 -3.51 -12.20 -27.98
N TYR A 43 -4.28 -11.86 -26.95
CA TYR A 43 -4.64 -12.83 -25.91
C TYR A 43 -6.03 -13.44 -26.13
N ASN A 44 -6.12 -14.78 -26.05
CA ASN A 44 -7.39 -15.48 -25.91
C ASN A 44 -8.12 -14.95 -24.66
N LYS A 45 -9.41 -14.65 -24.80
CA LYS A 45 -10.32 -14.21 -23.74
C LYS A 45 -10.19 -15.02 -22.44
N CYS A 46 -10.07 -16.34 -22.52
CA CYS A 46 -9.88 -17.20 -21.34
C CYS A 46 -8.60 -16.88 -20.57
N ASN A 47 -7.50 -16.58 -21.29
CA ASN A 47 -6.23 -16.21 -20.67
C ASN A 47 -6.33 -14.85 -19.97
N VAL A 48 -7.05 -13.89 -20.58
CA VAL A 48 -7.29 -12.58 -19.96
C VAL A 48 -8.10 -12.72 -18.66
N ILE A 49 -9.15 -13.54 -18.67
CA ILE A 49 -9.97 -13.80 -17.47
C ILE A 49 -9.17 -14.52 -16.39
N SER A 50 -8.33 -15.50 -16.75
CA SER A 50 -7.46 -16.21 -15.81
C SER A 50 -6.46 -15.25 -15.13
N ASN A 51 -5.77 -14.42 -15.91
CA ASN A 51 -4.84 -13.41 -15.40
C ASN A 51 -5.53 -12.41 -14.47
N LEU A 52 -6.72 -11.92 -14.86
CA LEU A 52 -7.52 -11.03 -14.01
C LEU A 52 -7.93 -11.69 -12.69
N THR A 53 -8.23 -13.00 -12.71
CA THR A 53 -8.59 -13.75 -11.50
C THR A 53 -7.41 -13.89 -10.56
N LEU A 54 -6.23 -14.23 -11.08
CA LEU A 54 -5.00 -14.31 -10.29
C LEU A 54 -4.70 -12.97 -9.59
N ILE A 55 -4.90 -11.86 -10.31
CA ILE A 55 -4.59 -10.53 -9.78
C ILE A 55 -5.61 -10.09 -8.74
N GLU A 56 -6.88 -10.35 -8.98
CA GLU A 56 -7.90 -10.14 -7.96
C GLU A 56 -7.56 -10.90 -6.66
N THR A 57 -7.12 -12.15 -6.76
CA THR A 57 -6.67 -12.93 -5.59
C THR A 57 -5.48 -12.27 -4.90
N ILE A 58 -4.40 -11.96 -5.63
CA ILE A 58 -3.19 -11.33 -5.08
C ILE A 58 -3.56 -10.00 -4.40
N MET A 59 -4.39 -9.17 -5.04
CA MET A 59 -4.76 -7.89 -4.48
C MET A 59 -5.67 -8.02 -3.26
N ASN A 60 -6.62 -8.96 -3.25
CA ASN A 60 -7.44 -9.22 -2.06
C ASN A 60 -6.59 -9.72 -0.89
N GLU A 61 -5.60 -10.59 -1.13
CA GLU A 61 -4.65 -11.02 -0.10
C GLU A 61 -3.82 -9.84 0.44
N ILE A 62 -3.35 -8.95 -0.43
CA ILE A 62 -2.64 -7.73 -0.01
C ILE A 62 -3.56 -6.86 0.88
N ILE A 63 -4.83 -6.63 0.49
CA ILE A 63 -5.78 -5.85 1.32
C ILE A 63 -5.97 -6.48 2.70
N LEU A 64 -6.11 -7.80 2.77
CA LEU A 64 -6.31 -8.50 4.05
C LEU A 64 -5.10 -8.38 4.98
N LYS A 65 -3.89 -8.32 4.42
CA LYS A 65 -2.65 -8.17 5.19
C LYS A 65 -2.31 -6.71 5.49
N PHE A 66 -2.83 -5.76 4.71
CA PHE A 66 -2.55 -4.34 4.85
C PHE A 66 -3.64 -3.68 5.71
N ASP A 67 -3.65 -3.98 7.01
CA ASP A 67 -4.60 -3.36 7.95
C ASP A 67 -4.15 -1.95 8.34
N SER A 68 -4.67 -0.94 7.64
CA SER A 68 -4.36 0.46 7.93
C SER A 68 -4.79 0.89 9.33
N LYS A 69 -5.73 0.19 9.99
CA LYS A 69 -6.09 0.46 11.38
C LYS A 69 -4.99 -0.01 12.33
N GLU A 70 -4.42 -1.20 12.11
CA GLU A 70 -3.28 -1.67 12.90
C GLU A 70 -2.07 -0.75 12.72
N ILE A 71 -1.79 -0.34 11.48
CA ILE A 71 -0.73 0.63 11.18
C ILE A 71 -1.00 1.97 11.89
N LYS A 72 -2.25 2.45 11.90
CA LYS A 72 -2.64 3.67 12.63
C LYS A 72 -2.37 3.54 14.13
N ILE A 73 -2.79 2.41 14.72
CA ILE A 73 -2.60 2.13 16.15
C ILE A 73 -1.10 2.14 16.46
N PHE A 74 -0.29 1.46 15.66
CA PHE A 74 1.16 1.44 15.81
C PHE A 74 1.78 2.84 15.73
N LEU A 75 1.45 3.63 14.69
CA LEU A 75 1.99 4.98 14.52
C LEU A 75 1.59 5.92 15.67
N ASN A 76 0.35 5.81 16.15
CA ASN A 76 -0.11 6.57 17.32
C ASN A 76 0.64 6.18 18.59
N GLN A 77 0.96 4.90 18.79
CA GLN A 77 1.79 4.45 19.92
C GLN A 77 3.21 5.01 19.84
N VAL A 78 3.79 5.09 18.63
CA VAL A 78 5.10 5.71 18.41
C VAL A 78 5.06 7.20 18.74
N ILE A 79 4.02 7.91 18.30
CA ILE A 79 3.82 9.35 18.62
C ILE A 79 3.72 9.55 20.13
N GLN A 80 2.84 8.81 20.81
CA GLN A 80 2.64 8.93 22.26
C GLN A 80 3.92 8.64 23.06
N LYS A 81 4.76 7.70 22.62
CA LYS A 81 6.04 7.42 23.27
C LYS A 81 7.04 8.57 23.12
N ASN A 82 7.03 9.26 21.99
CA ASN A 82 7.91 10.40 21.75
C ASN A 82 7.43 11.69 22.41
N ASP A 83 6.12 11.89 22.54
CA ASP A 83 5.55 13.07 23.20
C ASP A 83 5.82 13.10 24.71
N ASN A 84 5.99 11.92 25.32
CA ASN A 84 6.32 11.79 26.75
C ASN A 84 7.84 11.89 27.03
N ALA A 85 8.68 11.98 26.01
CA ALA A 85 10.10 12.25 26.16
C ALA A 85 10.32 13.77 26.21
N GLU A 86 11.35 14.24 26.93
CA GLU A 86 11.79 15.66 26.98
C GLU A 86 12.08 16.30 25.60
N PHE A 87 12.00 15.51 24.52
CA PHE A 87 12.28 15.86 23.13
C PHE A 87 11.06 15.63 22.24
N SER A 88 9.92 16.28 22.53
CA SER A 88 8.78 16.30 21.62
C SER A 88 9.14 17.06 20.34
N ASP A 89 9.71 16.36 19.36
CA ASP A 89 10.07 16.96 18.08
C ASP A 89 8.81 17.04 17.22
N LEU A 90 8.24 18.24 17.09
CA LEU A 90 7.11 18.55 16.21
C LEU A 90 7.32 18.05 14.77
N ASN A 91 8.57 17.85 14.34
CA ASN A 91 8.89 17.23 13.06
C ASN A 91 8.51 15.74 12.98
N VAL A 92 8.69 14.97 14.06
CA VAL A 92 8.37 13.54 14.11
C VAL A 92 6.87 13.32 13.96
N GLN A 93 6.06 14.05 14.71
CA GLN A 93 4.59 13.96 14.60
C GLN A 93 4.11 14.27 13.19
N LYS A 94 4.66 15.32 12.57
CA LYS A 94 4.30 15.74 11.22
C LYS A 94 4.66 14.67 10.18
N VAL A 95 5.87 14.13 10.23
CA VAL A 95 6.32 13.10 9.29
C VAL A 95 5.52 11.80 9.45
N LEU A 96 5.29 11.34 10.68
CA LEU A 96 4.48 10.14 10.92
C LEU A 96 3.03 10.33 10.47
N SER A 97 2.48 11.53 10.62
CA SER A 97 1.14 11.89 10.13
C SER A 97 1.08 11.88 8.59
N GLU A 98 2.11 12.39 7.92
CA GLU A 98 2.23 12.35 6.45
C GLU A 98 2.37 10.90 5.94
N ILE A 99 3.16 10.06 6.61
CA ILE A 99 3.28 8.63 6.29
C ILE A 99 1.92 7.96 6.42
N PHE A 100 1.20 8.20 7.51
CA PHE A 100 -0.13 7.64 7.71
C PHE A 100 -1.12 8.07 6.62
N TYR A 101 -1.14 9.36 6.28
CA TYR A 101 -1.96 9.89 5.21
C TYR A 101 -1.68 9.19 3.87
N ASN A 102 -0.40 9.01 3.52
CA ASN A 102 0.00 8.35 2.28
C ASN A 102 -0.45 6.88 2.24
N ILE A 103 -0.38 6.17 3.36
CA ILE A 103 -0.86 4.79 3.51
C ILE A 103 -2.37 4.72 3.32
N GLU A 104 -3.15 5.57 3.99
CA GLU A 104 -4.61 5.61 3.81
C GLU A 104 -5.00 5.92 2.36
N TRP A 105 -4.29 6.87 1.73
CA TRP A 105 -4.54 7.23 0.35
C TRP A 105 -4.22 6.07 -0.61
N PHE A 106 -3.10 5.39 -0.40
CA PHE A 106 -2.74 4.19 -1.15
C PHE A 106 -3.82 3.12 -1.01
N GLU A 107 -4.25 2.79 0.21
CA GLU A 107 -5.26 1.77 0.46
C GLU A 107 -6.58 2.07 -0.27
N LYS A 108 -7.06 3.33 -0.20
CA LYS A 108 -8.28 3.78 -0.92
C LYS A 108 -8.13 3.60 -2.42
N LYS A 109 -6.97 3.94 -2.98
CA LYS A 109 -6.68 3.82 -4.41
C LYS A 109 -6.56 2.35 -4.84
N PHE A 110 -5.93 1.54 -4.00
CA PHE A 110 -5.78 0.10 -4.20
C PHE A 110 -7.12 -0.63 -4.23
N LYS A 111 -8.02 -0.34 -3.26
CA LYS A 111 -9.41 -0.85 -3.25
C LYS A 111 -10.18 -0.49 -4.52
N ARG A 112 -9.99 0.74 -5.04
CA ARG A 112 -10.57 1.15 -6.33
C ARG A 112 -10.05 0.32 -7.50
N TYR A 113 -8.75 0.00 -7.54
CA TYR A 113 -8.19 -0.85 -8.58
C TYR A 113 -8.78 -2.26 -8.54
N VAL A 114 -8.90 -2.87 -7.36
CA VAL A 114 -9.56 -4.17 -7.19
C VAL A 114 -10.99 -4.13 -7.74
N TYR A 115 -11.77 -3.10 -7.38
CA TYR A 115 -13.13 -2.93 -7.88
C TYR A 115 -13.20 -2.90 -9.42
N TYR A 116 -12.29 -2.17 -10.08
CA TYR A 116 -12.28 -2.09 -11.54
C TYR A 116 -11.83 -3.39 -12.22
N ILE A 117 -10.89 -4.13 -11.61
CA ILE A 117 -10.45 -5.45 -12.08
C ILE A 117 -11.60 -6.45 -12.03
N ILE A 118 -12.33 -6.50 -10.91
CA ILE A 118 -13.54 -7.33 -10.75
C ILE A 118 -14.57 -6.99 -11.83
N ARG A 119 -14.85 -5.70 -12.06
CA ARG A 119 -15.81 -5.26 -13.08
C ARG A 119 -15.38 -5.68 -14.48
N LEU A 120 -14.11 -5.49 -14.84
CA LEU A 120 -13.59 -5.87 -16.14
C LEU A 120 -13.67 -7.39 -16.34
N LYS A 121 -13.28 -8.18 -15.34
CA LYS A 121 -13.41 -9.65 -15.35
C LYS A 121 -14.86 -10.08 -15.60
N ASN A 122 -15.81 -9.49 -14.86
CA ASN A 122 -17.23 -9.82 -14.99
C ASN A 122 -17.81 -9.39 -16.33
N PHE A 123 -17.37 -8.27 -16.89
CA PHE A 123 -17.75 -7.84 -18.24
C PHE A 123 -17.26 -8.85 -19.29
N LEU A 124 -15.99 -9.26 -19.23
CA LEU A 124 -15.41 -10.24 -20.16
C LEU A 124 -16.08 -11.61 -20.07
N LYS A 125 -16.58 -12.03 -18.90
CA LYS A 125 -17.35 -13.27 -18.75
C LYS A 125 -18.72 -13.25 -19.45
N LYS A 126 -19.27 -12.05 -19.73
CA LYS A 126 -20.60 -11.86 -20.35
C LYS A 126 -20.54 -11.69 -21.86
N LEU A 127 -19.42 -11.18 -22.38
CA LEU A 127 -19.07 -11.34 -23.80
C LEU A 127 -18.90 -12.82 -24.13
#